data_AF-A0A9N7YNZ2-F1
#
_entry.id   AF-A0A9N7YNZ2-F1
#
_cell.length_a   1.000
_cell.length_b   1.000
_cell.length_c   1.000
_cell.angle_alpha   90.00
_cell.angle_beta   90.00
_cell.angle_gamma   90.00
#
_symmetry.space_group_name_H-M   'P 1'
#
loop_
_entity.id
_entity.type
_entity.pdbx_description
1 polymer ?
#
loop_
_entity_poly.entity_id
_entity_poly.type
_entity_poly.pdbx_seq_one_letter_code
_entity_poly.pdbx_strand_id
1 'polypeptide(L)'
;MRKEEPSNNVKLAATNALLNSLEFTKANFDKETERHFIMQVVCEATQCPDTRVRVAALQNLVKIMSLYYQYMETYMGPALFAITIEAMKSDIDEVALQGIEFWSNVCDEEMDLAIEASEASEQGRPPEHTSKFYAKGALQYLVPILTQTLTKQDENDDDDDWNPCKAAGCVSDAAGHLL
;
A
#
# COMPACT_ATOMS: atom_id res chain seq x y z
N MET A 1 -3.07 19.86 -1.01
CA MET A 1 -2.71 19.01 0.14
C MET A 1 -1.45 19.56 0.80
N ARG A 2 -1.52 20.73 1.48
CA ARG A 2 -0.37 21.31 2.18
C ARG A 2 -0.60 21.18 3.68
N LYS A 3 0.46 20.96 4.46
CA LYS A 3 0.37 20.87 5.93
C LYS A 3 -0.32 22.10 6.53
N GLU A 4 0.00 23.27 5.99
CA GLU A 4 -0.51 24.59 6.37
C GLU A 4 -1.99 24.83 6.04
N GLU A 5 -2.62 24.01 5.19
CA GLU A 5 -4.04 24.17 4.83
C GLU A 5 -4.92 23.83 6.05
N PRO A 6 -5.68 24.78 6.63
CA PRO A 6 -6.48 24.52 7.82
C PRO A 6 -7.71 23.65 7.55
N SER A 7 -8.24 23.64 6.32
CA SER A 7 -9.47 22.93 6.00
C SER A 7 -9.23 21.46 5.64
N ASN A 8 -9.71 20.56 6.50
CA ASN A 8 -9.68 19.12 6.22
C ASN A 8 -10.53 18.74 4.99
N ASN A 9 -11.60 19.49 4.69
CA ASN A 9 -12.40 19.26 3.49
C ASN A 9 -11.62 19.59 2.21
N VAL A 10 -10.80 20.65 2.23
CA VAL A 10 -9.91 21.00 1.11
C VAL A 10 -8.80 19.96 0.97
N LYS A 11 -8.23 19.50 2.10
CA LYS A 11 -7.25 18.40 2.11
C LYS A 11 -7.84 17.14 1.48
N LEU A 12 -9.01 16.70 1.94
CA LEU A 12 -9.70 15.52 1.43
C LEU A 12 -9.98 15.62 -0.08
N ALA A 13 -10.54 16.74 -0.53
CA ALA A 13 -10.82 16.96 -1.95
C ALA A 13 -9.53 16.90 -2.79
N ALA A 14 -8.43 17.48 -2.29
CA ALA A 14 -7.14 17.42 -2.97
C ALA A 14 -6.54 16.00 -2.98
N THR A 15 -6.65 15.24 -1.89
CA THR A 15 -6.17 13.85 -1.80
C THR A 15 -6.93 12.94 -2.77
N ASN A 16 -8.24 13.10 -2.87
CA ASN A 16 -9.07 12.35 -3.81
C ASN A 16 -8.79 12.75 -5.27
N ALA A 17 -8.55 14.04 -5.53
CA ALA A 17 -8.14 14.50 -6.85
C ALA A 17 -6.77 13.91 -7.26
N LEU A 18 -5.83 13.82 -6.31
CA LEU A 18 -4.53 13.19 -6.54
C LEU A 18 -4.70 11.71 -6.92
N LEU A 19 -5.53 10.96 -6.20
CA LEU A 19 -5.77 9.53 -6.45
C LEU A 19 -6.20 9.28 -7.91
N ASN A 20 -7.17 10.06 -8.39
CA ASN A 20 -7.66 9.98 -9.76
C ASN A 20 -6.64 10.44 -10.81
N SER A 21 -5.58 11.15 -10.39
CA SER A 21 -4.55 11.68 -11.28
C SER A 21 -3.33 10.79 -11.46
N LEU A 22 -3.17 9.77 -10.63
CA LEU A 22 -1.95 8.95 -10.60
C LEU A 22 -1.68 8.23 -11.93
N GLU A 23 -2.71 7.91 -12.70
CA GLU A 23 -2.59 7.19 -13.98
C GLU A 23 -1.96 8.05 -15.09
N PHE A 24 -2.02 9.38 -14.97
CA PHE A 24 -1.48 10.31 -15.96
C PHE A 24 -0.32 11.16 -15.44
N THR A 25 0.24 10.84 -14.26
CA THR A 25 1.37 11.56 -13.66
C THR A 25 2.71 10.83 -13.77
N LYS A 26 2.83 9.84 -14.68
CA LYS A 26 4.08 9.09 -14.91
C LYS A 26 5.27 10.01 -15.15
N ALA A 27 5.12 11.02 -16.01
CA ALA A 27 6.18 11.99 -16.30
C ALA A 27 6.64 12.81 -15.09
N ASN A 28 5.76 12.97 -14.08
CA ASN A 28 6.10 13.61 -12.81
C ASN A 28 6.83 12.63 -11.88
N PHE A 29 6.37 11.38 -11.81
CA PHE A 29 7.02 10.33 -11.01
C PHE A 29 8.40 9.92 -11.54
N ASP A 30 8.65 10.06 -12.84
CA ASP A 30 9.97 9.83 -13.44
C ASP A 30 11.00 10.89 -13.00
N LYS A 31 10.54 12.08 -12.59
CA LYS A 31 11.40 13.14 -12.06
C LYS A 31 11.51 13.03 -10.55
N GLU A 32 12.70 12.68 -10.06
CA GLU A 32 12.95 12.44 -8.64
C GLU A 32 12.50 13.59 -7.73
N THR A 33 12.73 14.84 -8.11
CA THR A 33 12.35 16.02 -7.31
C THR A 33 10.84 16.16 -7.16
N GLU A 34 10.09 15.96 -8.25
CA GLU A 34 8.63 16.02 -8.25
C GLU A 34 8.05 14.81 -7.49
N ARG A 35 8.59 13.61 -7.75
CA ARG A 35 8.23 12.39 -7.01
C ARG A 35 8.44 12.53 -5.51
N HIS A 36 9.60 13.04 -5.08
CA HIS A 36 9.91 13.23 -3.66
C HIS A 36 8.90 14.18 -3.00
N PHE A 37 8.54 15.26 -3.69
CA PHE A 37 7.51 16.18 -3.19
C PHE A 37 6.13 15.50 -3.07
N ILE A 38 5.70 14.73 -4.08
CA ILE A 38 4.45 13.98 -4.03
C ILE A 38 4.45 13.00 -2.86
N MET A 39 5.48 12.17 -2.74
CA MET A 39 5.59 11.17 -1.67
C MET A 39 5.61 11.82 -0.29
N GLN A 40 6.36 12.91 -0.10
CA GLN A 40 6.37 13.64 1.16
C GLN A 40 4.95 14.11 1.53
N VAL A 41 4.27 14.77 0.58
CA VAL A 41 2.93 15.32 0.81
C VAL A 41 1.91 14.21 1.11
N VAL A 42 1.98 13.06 0.42
CA VAL A 42 1.10 11.91 0.67
C VAL A 42 1.38 11.29 2.03
N CYS A 43 2.64 11.03 2.38
CA CYS A 43 3.01 10.51 3.70
C CYS A 43 2.64 11.46 4.84
N GLU A 44 2.75 12.78 4.66
CA GLU A 44 2.27 13.74 5.67
C GLU A 44 0.76 13.69 5.84
N ALA A 45 0.00 13.45 4.77
CA ALA A 45 -1.45 13.38 4.83
C ALA A 45 -1.97 12.11 5.53
N THR A 46 -1.20 11.01 5.58
CA THR A 46 -1.55 9.83 6.38
C THR A 46 -1.52 10.13 7.88
N GLN A 47 -0.80 11.18 8.29
CA GLN A 47 -0.72 11.64 9.67
C GLN A 47 -1.80 12.68 10.01
N CYS A 48 -2.75 12.93 9.10
CA CYS A 48 -3.85 13.86 9.36
C CYS A 48 -4.79 13.30 10.45
N PRO A 49 -5.20 14.12 11.43
CA PRO A 49 -6.17 13.70 12.45
C PRO A 49 -7.56 13.37 11.89
N ASP A 50 -7.91 13.88 10.69
CA ASP A 50 -9.17 13.54 10.02
C ASP A 50 -9.02 12.18 9.33
N THR A 51 -9.75 11.18 9.85
CA THR A 51 -9.74 9.82 9.33
C THR A 51 -10.00 9.75 7.82
N ARG A 52 -10.87 10.60 7.26
CA ARG A 52 -11.21 10.59 5.83
C ARG A 52 -10.00 10.97 4.99
N VAL A 53 -9.23 11.97 5.44
CA VAL A 53 -7.99 12.39 4.76
C VAL A 53 -6.94 11.28 4.86
N ARG A 54 -6.83 10.64 6.02
CA ARG A 54 -5.89 9.54 6.25
C ARG A 54 -6.20 8.33 5.35
N VAL A 55 -7.46 7.90 5.27
CA VAL A 55 -7.90 6.80 4.39
C VAL A 55 -7.61 7.15 2.93
N ALA A 56 -7.98 8.34 2.46
CA ALA A 56 -7.69 8.78 1.10
C ALA A 56 -6.18 8.83 0.81
N ALA A 57 -5.36 9.22 1.78
CA ALA A 57 -3.90 9.26 1.63
C ALA A 57 -3.30 7.85 1.57
N LEU A 58 -3.81 6.90 2.37
CA LEU A 58 -3.41 5.49 2.30
C LEU A 58 -3.81 4.87 0.96
N GLN A 59 -5.00 5.16 0.44
CA GLN A 59 -5.43 4.75 -0.90
C GLN A 59 -4.48 5.27 -2.00
N ASN A 60 -3.97 6.49 -1.87
CA ASN A 60 -2.93 7.00 -2.77
C ASN A 60 -1.65 6.16 -2.65
N LEU A 61 -1.22 5.79 -1.44
CA LEU A 61 -0.04 4.93 -1.28
C LEU A 61 -0.23 3.54 -1.90
N VAL A 62 -1.41 2.94 -1.78
CA VAL A 62 -1.75 1.66 -2.43
C VAL A 62 -1.61 1.81 -3.95
N LYS A 63 -2.29 2.80 -4.55
CA LYS A 63 -2.24 3.01 -6.02
C LYS A 63 -0.84 3.39 -6.52
N ILE A 64 -0.08 4.16 -5.74
CA ILE A 64 1.32 4.49 -6.06
C ILE A 64 2.17 3.21 -6.05
N MET A 65 1.95 2.30 -5.10
CA MET A 65 2.70 1.04 -5.05
C MET A 65 2.49 0.22 -6.33
N SER A 66 1.25 0.06 -6.80
CA SER A 66 0.97 -0.68 -8.03
C SER A 66 1.54 -0.01 -9.28
N LEU A 67 1.44 1.32 -9.40
CA LEU A 67 1.89 2.01 -10.60
C LEU A 67 3.40 2.24 -10.67
N TYR A 68 4.06 2.33 -9.52
CA TYR A 68 5.40 2.89 -9.40
C TYR A 68 6.32 2.07 -8.48
N TYR A 69 6.07 0.75 -8.34
CA TYR A 69 6.84 -0.17 -7.48
C TYR A 69 8.36 0.04 -7.56
N GLN A 70 8.91 0.17 -8.78
CA GLN A 70 10.35 0.34 -9.03
C GLN A 70 10.95 1.59 -8.36
N TYR A 71 10.15 2.63 -8.11
CA TYR A 71 10.59 3.85 -7.45
C TYR A 71 10.46 3.81 -5.91
N MET A 72 9.82 2.79 -5.36
CA MET A 72 9.43 2.77 -3.94
C MET A 72 10.59 2.42 -2.99
N GLU A 73 11.71 1.91 -3.49
CA GLU A 73 12.88 1.53 -2.66
C GLU A 73 13.37 2.69 -1.79
N THR A 74 13.33 3.92 -2.32
CA THR A 74 13.75 5.13 -1.61
C THR A 74 12.84 5.46 -0.41
N TYR A 75 11.56 5.07 -0.46
CA TYR A 75 10.54 5.47 0.51
C TYR A 75 10.09 4.31 1.42
N MET A 76 10.31 3.06 1.00
CA MET A 76 9.82 1.87 1.68
C MET A 76 10.32 1.77 3.12
N GLY A 77 11.64 1.71 3.31
CA GLY A 77 12.25 1.63 4.64
C GLY A 77 12.03 2.88 5.49
N PRO A 78 12.29 4.10 4.97
CA PRO A 78 12.20 5.31 5.77
C PRO A 78 10.80 5.72 6.23
N ALA A 79 9.75 5.38 5.47
CA ALA A 79 8.40 5.88 5.75
C ALA A 79 7.29 4.85 5.53
N LEU A 80 7.20 4.25 4.32
CA LEU A 80 6.02 3.48 3.94
C LEU A 80 5.79 2.28 4.85
N PHE A 81 6.85 1.54 5.19
CA PHE A 81 6.77 0.40 6.08
C PHE A 81 6.14 0.76 7.43
N ALA A 82 6.61 1.83 8.08
CA ALA A 82 6.09 2.25 9.37
C ALA A 82 4.61 2.67 9.28
N ILE A 83 4.28 3.48 8.26
CA ILE A 83 2.92 4.00 8.04
C ILE A 83 1.92 2.86 7.81
N THR A 84 2.26 1.88 6.97
CA THR A 84 1.31 0.82 6.58
C THR A 84 1.17 -0.23 7.68
N ILE A 85 2.25 -0.56 8.39
CA ILE A 85 2.19 -1.44 9.58
C ILE A 85 1.37 -0.80 10.70
N GLU A 86 1.48 0.52 10.91
CA GLU A 86 0.64 1.22 11.87
C GLU A 86 -0.82 1.25 11.43
N ALA A 87 -1.08 1.47 10.13
CA ALA A 87 -2.43 1.43 9.57
C ALA A 87 -3.10 0.06 9.81
N MET A 88 -2.41 -1.05 9.55
CA MET A 88 -2.93 -2.42 9.81
C MET A 88 -3.33 -2.67 11.27
N LYS A 89 -2.70 -1.98 12.22
CA LYS A 89 -2.99 -2.13 13.66
C LYS A 89 -4.09 -1.19 14.15
N SER A 90 -4.63 -0.34 13.28
CA SER A 90 -5.68 0.61 13.62
C SER A 90 -6.94 -0.12 14.10
N ASP A 91 -7.60 0.44 15.12
CA ASP A 91 -8.94 0.01 15.54
C ASP A 91 -10.06 0.58 14.65
N ILE A 92 -9.70 1.44 13.69
CA ILE A 92 -10.62 1.94 12.66
C ILE A 92 -10.47 1.05 11.43
N ASP A 93 -11.52 0.30 11.11
CA ASP A 93 -11.53 -0.70 10.04
C ASP A 93 -11.16 -0.12 8.68
N GLU A 94 -11.70 1.04 8.31
CA GLU A 94 -11.37 1.71 7.03
C GLU A 94 -9.86 1.99 6.88
N VAL A 95 -9.15 2.19 7.99
CA VAL A 95 -7.69 2.44 7.99
C VAL A 95 -6.93 1.13 7.99
N ALA A 96 -7.37 0.15 8.79
CA ALA A 96 -6.79 -1.19 8.82
C ALA A 96 -6.86 -1.86 7.45
N LEU A 97 -8.01 -1.78 6.78
CA LEU A 97 -8.24 -2.27 5.43
C LEU A 97 -7.22 -1.70 4.44
N GLN A 98 -6.94 -0.39 4.48
CA GLN A 98 -5.96 0.20 3.56
C GLN A 98 -4.52 -0.23 3.86
N GLY A 99 -4.19 -0.48 5.14
CA GLY A 99 -2.91 -1.06 5.52
C GLY A 99 -2.74 -2.48 4.99
N ILE A 100 -3.79 -3.30 5.11
CA ILE A 100 -3.81 -4.68 4.59
C ILE A 100 -3.73 -4.67 3.07
N GLU A 101 -4.55 -3.87 2.40
CA GLU A 101 -4.59 -3.70 0.94
C GLU A 101 -3.22 -3.32 0.37
N PHE A 102 -2.48 -2.44 1.04
CA PHE A 102 -1.13 -2.09 0.62
C PHE A 102 -0.22 -3.31 0.53
N TRP A 103 -0.26 -4.19 1.52
CA TRP A 103 0.56 -5.40 1.53
C TRP A 103 0.01 -6.49 0.61
N SER A 104 -1.31 -6.58 0.40
CA SER A 104 -1.89 -7.39 -0.69
C SER A 104 -1.27 -7.00 -2.02
N ASN A 105 -1.29 -5.70 -2.33
CA ASN A 105 -0.78 -5.18 -3.59
C ASN A 105 0.73 -5.40 -3.73
N VAL A 106 1.51 -5.27 -2.64
CA VAL A 106 2.94 -5.60 -2.69
C VAL A 106 3.14 -7.08 -3.04
N CYS A 107 2.35 -7.99 -2.47
CA CYS A 107 2.44 -9.41 -2.78
C CYS A 107 2.10 -9.71 -4.24
N ASP A 108 1.02 -9.11 -4.77
CA ASP A 108 0.59 -9.31 -6.16
C ASP A 108 1.67 -8.84 -7.15
N GLU A 109 2.20 -7.62 -6.95
CA GLU A 109 3.30 -7.09 -7.78
C GLU A 109 4.56 -7.97 -7.71
N GLU A 110 4.90 -8.50 -6.53
CA GLU A 110 6.07 -9.36 -6.38
C GLU A 110 5.88 -10.75 -6.99
N MET A 111 4.64 -11.26 -7.06
CA MET A 111 4.32 -12.49 -7.79
C MET A 111 4.45 -12.29 -9.30
N ASP A 112 3.90 -11.20 -9.85
CA ASP A 112 4.03 -10.90 -11.27
C ASP A 112 5.50 -10.74 -11.69
N LEU A 113 6.31 -10.06 -10.86
CA LEU A 113 7.75 -9.94 -11.07
C LEU A 113 8.50 -11.28 -10.96
N ALA A 114 8.03 -12.20 -10.12
CA ALA A 114 8.61 -13.54 -10.03
C ALA A 114 8.30 -14.39 -11.28
N ILE A 115 7.09 -14.25 -11.83
CA ILE A 115 6.70 -14.88 -13.10
C ILE A 115 7.56 -14.30 -14.24
N GLU A 116 7.67 -12.97 -14.35
CA GLU A 116 8.51 -12.30 -15.35
C GLU A 116 9.96 -12.79 -15.29
N ALA A 117 10.53 -12.91 -14.07
CA ALA A 117 11.88 -13.41 -13.86
C ALA A 117 12.05 -14.87 -14.32
N SER A 118 11.05 -15.73 -14.09
CA SER A 118 11.06 -17.12 -14.55
C SER A 118 11.06 -17.19 -16.08
N GLU A 119 10.17 -16.45 -16.74
CA GLU A 119 10.06 -16.40 -18.21
C GLU A 119 11.33 -15.85 -18.86
N ALA A 120 11.91 -14.79 -18.30
CA ALA A 120 13.17 -14.22 -18.78
C ALA A 120 14.33 -15.22 -18.67
N SER A 121 14.39 -15.96 -17.54
CA SER A 121 15.37 -17.02 -17.33
C SER A 121 15.25 -18.16 -18.34
N GLU A 122 14.02 -18.60 -18.65
CA GLU A 122 13.77 -19.62 -19.68
C GLU A 122 14.21 -19.17 -21.08
N GLN A 123 14.09 -17.87 -21.36
CA GLN A 123 14.53 -17.25 -22.61
C GLN A 123 16.03 -16.90 -22.62
N GLY A 124 16.75 -17.13 -21.52
CA GLY A 124 18.17 -16.79 -21.38
C GLY A 124 18.47 -15.29 -21.40
N ARG A 125 17.50 -14.45 -21.03
CA ARG A 125 17.66 -12.99 -20.91
C ARG A 125 17.43 -12.52 -19.46
N PRO A 126 18.01 -11.38 -19.04
CA PRO A 126 17.65 -10.78 -17.75
C PRO A 126 16.20 -10.25 -17.79
N PRO A 127 15.48 -10.22 -16.67
CA PRO A 127 14.16 -9.61 -16.58
C PRO A 127 14.25 -8.08 -16.76
N GLU A 128 13.16 -7.46 -17.20
CA GLU A 128 13.09 -6.02 -17.41
C GLU A 128 12.90 -5.30 -16.07
N HIS A 129 12.16 -5.93 -15.15
CA HIS A 129 11.95 -5.44 -13.79
C HIS A 129 12.32 -6.52 -12.76
N THR A 130 12.79 -6.09 -11.59
CA THR A 130 13.16 -7.01 -10.51
C THR A 130 12.40 -6.70 -9.24
N SER A 131 11.88 -7.74 -8.60
CA SER A 131 11.33 -7.66 -7.24
C SER A 131 12.42 -7.27 -6.23
N LYS A 132 12.02 -6.50 -5.22
CA LYS A 132 12.84 -6.12 -4.06
C LYS A 132 12.54 -6.99 -2.85
N PHE A 133 11.58 -7.92 -2.96
CA PHE A 133 11.18 -8.86 -1.91
C PHE A 133 10.78 -8.17 -0.60
N TYR A 134 10.04 -7.06 -0.71
CA TYR A 134 9.50 -6.33 0.43
C TYR A 134 8.55 -7.20 1.26
N ALA A 135 7.68 -7.99 0.62
CA ALA A 135 6.76 -8.87 1.34
C ALA A 135 7.53 -9.87 2.21
N LYS A 136 8.58 -10.48 1.64
CA LYS A 136 9.48 -11.40 2.35
C LYS A 136 10.19 -10.72 3.53
N GLY A 137 10.67 -9.49 3.34
CA GLY A 137 11.33 -8.71 4.41
C GLY A 137 10.38 -8.29 5.54
N ALA A 138 9.12 -8.03 5.21
CA ALA A 138 8.09 -7.59 6.15
C ALA A 138 7.36 -8.74 6.86
N LEU A 139 7.49 -9.98 6.36
CA LEU A 139 6.70 -11.13 6.78
C LEU A 139 6.65 -11.33 8.31
N GLN A 140 7.79 -11.21 9.00
CA GLN A 140 7.86 -11.37 10.45
C GLN A 140 6.99 -10.37 11.23
N TYR A 141 6.65 -9.24 10.62
CA TYR A 141 5.77 -8.22 11.18
C TYR A 141 4.33 -8.38 10.70
N LEU A 142 4.12 -8.81 9.45
CA LEU A 142 2.79 -9.00 8.87
C LEU A 142 2.05 -10.17 9.52
N VAL A 143 2.70 -11.33 9.64
CA VAL A 143 2.06 -12.56 10.13
C VAL A 143 1.41 -12.39 11.50
N PRO A 144 2.07 -11.82 12.53
CA PRO A 144 1.41 -11.60 13.83
C PRO A 144 0.21 -10.66 13.76
N ILE A 145 0.26 -9.62 12.91
CA ILE A 145 -0.83 -8.64 12.78
C ILE A 145 -2.02 -9.27 12.06
N LEU A 146 -1.76 -9.99 10.96
CA LEU A 146 -2.80 -10.66 10.17
C LEU A 146 -3.48 -11.75 11.00
N THR A 147 -2.71 -12.60 11.68
CA THR A 147 -3.27 -13.64 12.56
C THR A 147 -4.08 -13.07 13.71
N GLN A 148 -3.66 -11.95 14.30
CA GLN A 148 -4.48 -11.25 15.29
C GLN A 148 -5.75 -10.66 14.67
N THR A 149 -5.67 -10.10 13.47
CA THR A 149 -6.83 -9.51 12.75
C THR A 149 -7.86 -10.58 12.39
N LEU A 150 -7.41 -11.79 12.03
CA LEU A 150 -8.26 -12.95 11.79
C LEU A 150 -9.08 -13.40 13.02
N THR A 151 -8.70 -12.97 14.24
CA THR A 151 -9.49 -13.27 15.46
C THR A 151 -10.66 -12.31 15.66
N LYS A 152 -10.75 -11.22 14.89
CA LYS A 152 -11.82 -10.22 14.97
C LYS A 152 -13.04 -10.62 14.13
N GLN A 153 -13.41 -11.90 14.17
CA GLN A 153 -14.61 -12.41 13.48
C GLN A 153 -15.86 -11.88 14.20
N ASP A 154 -16.82 -11.34 13.44
CA ASP A 154 -18.15 -10.98 13.96
C ASP A 154 -19.11 -12.16 13.69
N GLU A 155 -19.84 -12.61 14.71
CA GLU A 155 -20.80 -13.71 14.59
C GLU A 155 -22.05 -13.31 13.79
N ASN A 156 -22.26 -12.01 13.56
CA ASN A 156 -23.35 -11.47 12.74
C ASN A 156 -22.86 -10.89 11.40
N ASP A 157 -21.64 -11.24 10.97
CA ASP A 157 -21.04 -10.76 9.72
C ASP A 157 -21.86 -11.23 8.51
N ASP A 158 -22.25 -10.30 7.65
CA ASP A 158 -22.89 -10.62 6.37
C ASP A 158 -21.80 -11.15 5.42
N ASP A 159 -22.11 -12.17 4.62
CA ASP A 159 -21.12 -12.78 3.71
C ASP A 159 -20.60 -11.74 2.69
N ASP A 160 -21.42 -10.74 2.36
CA ASP A 160 -21.11 -9.66 1.42
C ASP A 160 -20.26 -8.50 2.02
N ASP A 161 -20.11 -8.40 3.34
CA ASP A 161 -19.36 -7.31 3.98
C ASP A 161 -17.83 -7.52 3.91
N TRP A 162 -17.09 -6.55 3.36
CA TRP A 162 -15.63 -6.60 3.30
C TRP A 162 -14.99 -5.97 4.55
N ASN A 163 -14.57 -6.81 5.49
CA ASN A 163 -13.99 -6.40 6.76
C ASN A 163 -12.50 -6.78 6.89
N PRO A 164 -11.77 -6.23 7.89
CA PRO A 164 -10.35 -6.54 8.10
C PRO A 164 -10.04 -8.03 8.27
N CYS A 165 -10.96 -8.81 8.83
CA CYS A 165 -10.76 -10.26 9.01
C CYS A 165 -10.71 -10.98 7.66
N LYS A 166 -11.68 -10.72 6.77
CA LYS A 166 -11.70 -11.29 5.41
C LYS A 166 -10.48 -10.85 4.60
N ALA A 167 -10.13 -9.56 4.65
CA ALA A 167 -8.95 -9.01 3.97
C ALA A 167 -7.64 -9.64 4.47
N ALA A 168 -7.51 -9.88 5.78
CA ALA A 168 -6.33 -10.50 6.37
C ALA A 168 -6.14 -11.96 5.90
N GLY A 169 -7.23 -12.67 5.60
CA GLY A 169 -7.19 -14.00 4.99
C GLY A 169 -6.54 -13.97 3.61
N CYS A 170 -6.99 -13.07 2.74
CA CYS A 170 -6.43 -12.92 1.38
C CYS A 170 -4.93 -12.61 1.38
N VAL A 171 -4.46 -11.72 2.27
CA VAL A 171 -3.02 -11.42 2.37
C VAL A 171 -2.22 -12.60 2.89
N SER A 172 -2.78 -13.36 3.84
CA SER A 172 -2.09 -14.53 4.39
C SER A 172 -1.86 -15.60 3.31
N ASP A 173 -2.85 -15.82 2.44
CA ASP A 173 -2.73 -16.74 1.32
C ASP A 173 -1.73 -16.23 0.28
N ALA A 174 -1.81 -14.95 -0.10
CA ALA A 174 -0.88 -14.33 -1.06
C ALA A 174 0.58 -14.38 -0.55
N ALA A 175 0.81 -14.03 0.72
CA ALA A 175 2.12 -14.10 1.32
C ALA A 175 2.65 -15.55 1.41
N GLY A 176 1.75 -16.54 1.57
CA GLY A 176 2.10 -17.96 1.57
C GLY A 176 2.65 -18.45 0.23
N HIS A 177 2.19 -17.90 -0.89
CA HIS A 177 2.68 -18.26 -2.23
C HIS A 177 4.08 -17.68 -2.55
N LEU A 178 4.52 -16.66 -1.81
CA LEU A 178 5.82 -16.00 -1.99
C LEU A 178 6.96 -16.61 -1.18
N LEU A 179 6.69 -17.61 -0.33
CA LEU A 179 7.64 -18.27 0.58
C LEU A 179 8.02 -19.68 0.13
#